data_AF-A0A8T5NXH0-F1
#
_entry.id   AF-A0A8T5NXH0-F1
#
_cell.length_a   1.000
_cell.length_b   1.000
_cell.length_c   1.000
_cell.angle_alpha   90.00
_cell.angle_beta   90.00
_cell.angle_gamma   90.00
#
_symmetry.space_group_name_H-M   'P 1'
#
loop_
_entity.id
_entity.type
_entity.pdbx_description
1 polymer ?
#
loop_
_entity_poly.entity_id
_entity_poly.type
_entity_poly.pdbx_seq_one_letter_code
_entity_poly.pdbx_strand_id
1 'polypeptide(L)'
;MQKSFFESAINFLLKSNIYIALGASCVAYITLFLMNLSSNPIILSIIFFEFFIAYNLNRLTDFDEDAINAPERRLFVNKYTKPLITAGVMIYIYLLLQVIAVNLYAFLFIFVQTLFGLVYSVYRIKKYFLIKNIYIAIVWGMIIIFVGLYNSAFTMPLLLFSLIISALFFINTIISDIK
;
A
#
# COMPACT_ATOMS: atom_id res chain seq x y z
N MET A 1 -14.62 26.69 15.21
CA MET A 1 -15.75 25.83 14.82
C MET A 1 -15.45 24.41 15.25
N GLN A 2 -16.31 23.82 16.08
CA GLN A 2 -16.19 22.42 16.51
C GLN A 2 -16.54 21.54 15.31
N LYS A 3 -15.56 20.80 14.77
CA LYS A 3 -15.80 19.88 13.65
C LYS A 3 -16.81 18.82 14.07
N SER A 4 -17.71 18.46 13.15
CA SER A 4 -18.61 17.34 13.39
C SER A 4 -17.82 16.05 13.64
N PHE A 5 -18.41 15.09 14.38
CA PHE A 5 -17.79 13.77 14.59
C PHE A 5 -17.43 13.11 13.26
N PHE A 6 -18.32 13.22 12.27
CA PHE A 6 -18.13 12.69 10.92
C PHE A 6 -16.91 13.29 10.21
N GLU A 7 -16.76 14.61 10.21
CA GLU A 7 -15.58 15.27 9.65
C GLU A 7 -14.30 14.86 10.36
N SER A 8 -14.35 14.65 11.67
CA SER A 8 -13.19 14.24 12.46
C SER A 8 -12.77 12.81 12.11
N ALA A 9 -13.72 11.89 11.95
CA ALA A 9 -13.49 10.52 11.51
C ALA A 9 -12.90 10.46 10.10
N ILE A 10 -13.47 11.21 9.14
CA ILE A 10 -12.92 11.28 7.77
C ILE A 10 -11.50 11.83 7.78
N ASN A 11 -11.27 12.93 8.50
CA ASN A 11 -9.94 13.52 8.61
C ASN A 11 -8.93 12.54 9.21
N PHE A 12 -9.33 11.75 10.20
CA PHE A 12 -8.48 10.71 10.77
C PHE A 12 -8.15 9.62 9.76
N LEU A 13 -9.14 9.07 9.04
CA LEU A 13 -8.94 8.03 8.03
C LEU A 13 -8.01 8.46 6.90
N LEU A 14 -8.14 9.71 6.45
CA LEU A 14 -7.30 10.28 5.41
C LEU A 14 -5.87 10.56 5.93
N LYS A 15 -5.73 11.18 7.10
CA LYS A 15 -4.41 11.55 7.65
C LYS A 15 -3.59 10.35 8.14
N SER A 16 -4.25 9.29 8.60
CA SER A 16 -3.61 8.04 9.02
C SER A 16 -3.21 7.12 7.86
N ASN A 17 -3.63 7.43 6.62
CA ASN A 17 -3.50 6.56 5.46
C ASN A 17 -4.27 5.22 5.58
N ILE A 18 -5.25 5.11 6.49
CA ILE A 18 -6.13 3.93 6.56
C ILE A 18 -6.96 3.82 5.28
N TYR A 19 -7.44 4.95 4.75
CA TYR A 19 -8.28 4.94 3.54
C TYR A 19 -7.58 4.30 2.33
N ILE A 20 -6.32 4.67 2.07
CA ILE A 20 -5.57 4.13 0.94
C ILE A 20 -5.17 2.67 1.15
N ALA A 21 -4.86 2.27 2.39
CA ALA A 21 -4.60 0.88 2.74
C ALA A 21 -5.85 -0.01 2.54
N LEU A 22 -7.03 0.48 2.93
CA LEU A 22 -8.31 -0.20 2.62
C LEU A 22 -8.53 -0.31 1.11
N GLY A 23 -8.21 0.73 0.35
CA GLY A 23 -8.29 0.70 -1.11
C GLY A 23 -7.45 -0.44 -1.72
N ALA A 24 -6.23 -0.64 -1.23
CA ALA A 24 -5.37 -1.74 -1.66
C ALA A 24 -5.96 -3.12 -1.31
N SER A 25 -6.48 -3.29 -0.09
CA SER A 25 -7.17 -4.53 0.30
C SER A 25 -8.44 -4.78 -0.51
N CYS A 26 -9.17 -3.73 -0.92
CA CYS A 26 -10.32 -3.87 -1.82
C CYS A 26 -9.89 -4.40 -3.20
N VAL A 27 -8.76 -3.93 -3.75
CA VAL A 27 -8.21 -4.47 -5.01
C VAL A 27 -7.91 -5.96 -4.85
N ALA A 28 -7.29 -6.35 -3.73
CA ALA A 28 -7.02 -7.75 -3.42
C ALA A 28 -8.30 -8.59 -3.31
N TYR A 29 -9.32 -8.07 -2.61
CA TYR A 29 -10.61 -8.74 -2.46
C TYR A 29 -11.33 -8.91 -3.81
N ILE A 30 -11.36 -7.86 -4.64
CA ILE A 30 -11.93 -7.92 -5.99
C ILE A 30 -11.19 -8.96 -6.83
N THR A 31 -9.87 -9.05 -6.70
CA THR A 31 -9.05 -10.06 -7.39
C THR A 31 -9.45 -11.46 -6.97
N LEU A 32 -9.55 -11.73 -5.67
CA LEU A 32 -9.98 -13.02 -5.13
C LEU A 32 -11.37 -13.40 -5.66
N PHE A 33 -12.30 -12.44 -5.64
CA PHE A 33 -13.67 -12.64 -6.11
C PHE A 33 -13.73 -12.94 -7.61
N LEU A 34 -13.08 -12.12 -8.46
CA LEU A 34 -13.09 -12.28 -9.92
C LEU A 34 -12.39 -13.55 -10.38
N MET A 35 -11.33 -13.97 -9.67
CA MET A 35 -10.57 -15.17 -10.01
C MET A 35 -11.12 -16.44 -9.33
N ASN A 36 -12.23 -16.32 -8.59
CA ASN A 36 -12.84 -17.41 -7.82
C ASN A 36 -11.84 -18.12 -6.89
N LEU A 37 -11.00 -17.34 -6.21
CA LEU A 37 -9.97 -17.80 -5.27
C LEU A 37 -10.46 -17.72 -3.83
N SER A 38 -9.86 -18.53 -2.95
CA SER A 38 -10.23 -18.57 -1.54
C SER A 38 -9.92 -17.24 -0.84
N SER A 39 -10.93 -16.64 -0.22
CA SER A 39 -10.73 -15.45 0.59
C SER A 39 -10.20 -15.83 1.97
N ASN A 40 -9.13 -15.17 2.39
CA ASN A 40 -8.56 -15.34 3.72
C ASN A 40 -8.27 -13.96 4.32
N PRO A 41 -8.75 -13.64 5.54
CA PRO A 41 -8.47 -12.36 6.19
C PRO A 41 -6.97 -12.03 6.29
N ILE A 42 -6.10 -13.03 6.35
CA ILE A 42 -4.64 -12.85 6.41
C ILE A 42 -4.13 -12.13 5.16
N ILE A 43 -4.54 -12.54 3.95
CA ILE A 43 -4.02 -11.94 2.71
C ILE A 43 -4.43 -10.48 2.57
N LEU A 44 -5.69 -10.17 2.93
CA LEU A 44 -6.22 -8.80 2.90
C LEU A 44 -5.51 -7.91 3.91
N SER A 45 -5.19 -8.48 5.09
CA SER A 45 -4.49 -7.80 6.17
C SER A 45 -3.02 -7.53 5.82
N ILE A 46 -2.34 -8.44 5.14
CA ILE A 46 -0.96 -8.24 4.68
C ILE A 46 -0.90 -7.03 3.74
N ILE A 47 -1.78 -7.02 2.74
CA ILE A 47 -1.83 -5.94 1.74
C ILE A 47 -2.23 -4.61 2.41
N PHE A 48 -3.16 -4.66 3.36
CA PHE A 48 -3.52 -3.51 4.18
C PHE A 48 -2.30 -2.94 4.90
N PHE A 49 -1.59 -3.76 5.68
CA PHE A 49 -0.50 -3.29 6.51
C PHE A 49 0.73 -2.90 5.69
N GLU A 50 1.02 -3.57 4.58
CA GLU A 50 2.09 -3.17 3.66
C GLU A 50 1.86 -1.74 3.15
N PHE A 51 0.67 -1.45 2.62
CA PHE A 51 0.33 -0.11 2.15
C PHE A 51 0.28 0.89 3.31
N PHE A 52 -0.35 0.53 4.43
CA PHE A 52 -0.43 1.38 5.59
C PHE A 52 0.96 1.83 6.08
N ILE A 53 1.92 0.91 6.16
CA ILE A 53 3.30 1.19 6.55
C ILE A 53 3.99 2.03 5.47
N ALA A 54 3.92 1.64 4.20
CA ALA A 54 4.59 2.33 3.10
C ALA A 54 4.15 3.80 2.98
N TYR A 55 2.84 4.08 3.07
CA TYR A 55 2.31 5.44 3.00
C TYR A 55 2.63 6.27 4.24
N ASN A 56 2.61 5.68 5.44
CA ASN A 56 3.03 6.38 6.64
C ASN A 56 4.54 6.64 6.67
N LEU A 57 5.36 5.70 6.20
CA LEU A 57 6.80 5.89 6.06
C LEU A 57 7.10 7.00 5.05
N ASN A 58 6.42 7.00 3.90
CA ASN A 58 6.52 8.09 2.93
C ASN A 58 6.22 9.45 3.57
N ARG A 59 5.13 9.54 4.35
CA ARG A 59 4.76 10.75 5.09
C ARG A 59 5.85 11.21 6.06
N LEU A 60 6.54 10.27 6.72
CA LEU A 60 7.64 10.58 7.63
C LEU A 60 8.88 11.08 6.86
N THR A 61 9.23 10.44 5.75
CA THR A 61 10.39 10.83 4.92
C THR A 61 10.20 12.15 4.18
N ASP A 62 8.95 12.59 3.99
CA ASP A 62 8.60 13.85 3.31
C ASP A 62 8.18 14.94 4.28
N PHE A 63 8.41 14.77 5.58
CA PHE A 63 7.90 15.66 6.61
C PHE A 63 8.21 17.15 6.35
N ASP A 64 9.43 17.47 5.92
CA ASP A 64 9.84 18.86 5.67
C ASP A 64 9.18 19.44 4.41
N GLU A 65 9.06 18.64 3.35
CA GLU A 65 8.39 19.05 2.09
C GLU A 65 6.87 19.22 2.33
N ASP A 66 6.26 18.27 3.04
CA ASP A 66 4.84 18.32 3.42
C ASP A 66 4.54 19.43 4.43
N ALA A 67 5.50 19.85 5.26
CA ALA A 67 5.30 20.97 6.18
C ALA A 67 5.14 22.30 5.44
N ILE A 68 5.73 22.43 4.25
CA ILE A 68 5.58 23.60 3.38
C ILE A 68 4.28 23.49 2.57
N ASN A 69 4.02 22.32 1.97
CA ASN A 69 2.89 22.13 1.04
C ASN A 69 1.54 21.91 1.74
N ALA A 70 1.53 21.32 2.94
CA ALA A 70 0.34 20.88 3.66
C ALA A 70 0.51 21.04 5.19
N PRO A 71 0.68 22.28 5.69
CA PRO A 71 1.01 22.55 7.10
C PRO A 71 -0.02 22.00 8.09
N GLU A 72 -1.28 21.86 7.69
CA GLU A 72 -2.38 21.31 8.50
C GLU A 72 -2.21 19.82 8.86
N ARG A 73 -1.26 19.12 8.23
CA ARG A 73 -0.93 17.72 8.48
C ARG A 73 0.18 17.55 9.51
N ARG A 74 1.00 18.57 9.73
CA ARG A 74 2.22 18.52 10.54
C ARG A 74 2.01 17.99 11.96
N LEU A 75 0.98 18.49 12.65
CA LEU A 75 0.65 18.07 14.01
C LEU A 75 0.29 16.59 14.11
N PHE A 76 -0.44 16.07 13.11
CA PHE A 76 -0.81 14.66 13.07
C PHE A 76 0.43 13.78 12.85
N VAL A 77 1.26 14.15 11.87
CA VAL A 77 2.45 13.37 11.52
C VAL A 77 3.42 13.29 12.69
N ASN A 78 3.69 14.42 13.33
CA ASN A 78 4.63 14.47 14.46
C ASN A 78 4.16 13.65 15.66
N LYS A 79 2.85 13.59 15.91
CA LYS A 79 2.28 12.92 17.09
C LYS A 79 2.00 11.43 16.87
N TYR A 80 1.50 11.03 15.69
CA TYR A 80 0.91 9.70 15.50
C TYR A 80 1.65 8.80 14.51
N THR A 81 2.39 9.35 13.53
CA THR A 81 2.94 8.52 12.45
C THR A 81 3.95 7.48 12.93
N LYS A 82 4.87 7.84 13.83
CA LYS A 82 5.85 6.86 14.37
C LYS A 82 5.17 5.71 15.14
N PRO A 83 4.30 5.94 16.13
CA PRO A 83 3.54 4.87 16.79
C PRO A 83 2.75 3.99 15.81
N LEU A 84 2.10 4.60 14.82
CA LEU A 84 1.32 3.88 13.81
C LEU A 84 2.20 2.95 12.96
N ILE A 85 3.34 3.44 12.48
CA ILE A 85 4.31 2.62 11.73
C ILE A 85 4.80 1.46 12.60
N THR A 86 5.21 1.73 13.84
CA THR A 86 5.75 0.70 14.73
C THR A 86 4.72 -0.40 15.01
N ALA A 87 3.48 -0.02 15.33
CA ALA A 87 2.39 -0.99 15.53
C ALA A 87 2.08 -1.76 14.24
N GLY A 88 2.01 -1.07 13.10
CA GLY A 88 1.79 -1.68 11.79
C GLY A 88 2.88 -2.70 11.44
N VAL A 89 4.15 -2.37 11.64
CA VAL A 89 5.30 -3.25 11.38
C VAL A 89 5.25 -4.51 12.25
N MET A 90 4.94 -4.38 13.54
CA MET A 90 4.80 -5.55 14.42
C MET A 90 3.71 -6.52 13.93
N ILE A 91 2.55 -5.99 13.56
CA ILE A 91 1.45 -6.81 13.03
C ILE A 91 1.82 -7.41 11.68
N TYR A 92 2.47 -6.62 10.81
CA TYR A 92 2.90 -7.07 9.50
C TYR A 92 3.91 -8.22 9.58
N ILE A 93 4.90 -8.13 10.47
CA ILE A 93 5.85 -9.22 10.71
C ILE A 93 5.13 -10.49 11.17
N TYR A 94 4.18 -10.36 12.11
CA TYR A 94 3.37 -11.50 12.55
C TYR A 94 2.61 -12.15 11.38
N LEU A 95 1.99 -11.34 10.52
CA LEU A 95 1.28 -11.83 9.33
C LEU A 95 2.22 -12.49 8.32
N LEU A 96 3.40 -11.92 8.07
CA LEU A 96 4.39 -12.51 7.18
C LEU A 96 4.83 -13.89 7.64
N LEU A 97 5.02 -14.09 8.96
CA LEU A 97 5.34 -15.41 9.53
C LEU A 97 4.23 -16.44 9.25
N GLN A 98 2.97 -16.02 9.19
CA GLN A 98 1.86 -16.91 8.81
C GLN A 98 1.93 -17.31 7.33
N VAL A 99 2.36 -16.40 6.43
CA VAL A 99 2.49 -16.71 4.99
C VAL A 99 3.54 -17.77 4.73
N ILE A 100 4.65 -17.78 5.49
CA ILE A 100 5.73 -18.77 5.33
C ILE A 100 5.17 -20.19 5.42
N ALA A 101 4.22 -20.44 6.32
CA ALA A 101 3.59 -21.73 6.51
C ALA A 101 2.60 -22.11 5.38
N VAL A 102 2.09 -21.12 4.63
CA VAL A 102 1.12 -21.33 3.55
C VAL A 102 1.83 -21.51 2.21
N ASN A 103 2.70 -20.57 1.84
CA ASN A 103 3.39 -20.58 0.56
C ASN A 103 4.68 -19.75 0.64
N LEU A 104 5.84 -20.43 0.54
CA LEU A 104 7.16 -19.80 0.61
C LEU A 104 7.39 -18.78 -0.53
N TYR A 105 6.91 -19.05 -1.74
CA TYR A 105 7.06 -18.12 -2.86
C TYR A 105 6.24 -16.85 -2.67
N ALA A 106 5.04 -16.96 -2.11
CA ALA A 106 4.22 -15.79 -1.75
C ALA A 106 4.92 -14.95 -0.67
N PHE A 107 5.52 -15.60 0.34
CA PHE A 107 6.32 -14.92 1.36
C PHE A 107 7.53 -14.19 0.74
N LEU A 108 8.34 -14.87 -0.06
CA LEU A 108 9.52 -14.27 -0.67
C LEU A 108 9.14 -13.08 -1.57
N PHE A 109 8.07 -13.23 -2.33
CA PHE A 109 7.56 -12.17 -3.20
C PHE A 109 7.20 -10.90 -2.41
N ILE A 110 6.34 -11.03 -1.40
CA ILE A 110 5.87 -9.88 -0.63
C ILE A 110 6.98 -9.28 0.25
N PHE A 111 7.91 -10.11 0.73
CA PHE A 111 9.07 -9.66 1.47
C PHE A 111 10.00 -8.82 0.60
N VAL A 112 10.33 -9.29 -0.60
CA VAL A 112 11.14 -8.54 -1.57
C VAL A 112 10.44 -7.25 -1.98
N GLN A 113 9.13 -7.28 -2.24
CA GLN A 113 8.33 -6.09 -2.52
C GLN A 113 8.41 -5.06 -1.38
N THR A 114 8.29 -5.51 -0.13
CA THR A 114 8.43 -4.65 1.05
C THR A 114 9.82 -4.01 1.11
N LEU A 115 10.90 -4.78 0.87
CA LEU A 115 12.25 -4.25 0.84
C LEU A 115 12.41 -3.16 -0.24
N PHE A 116 11.87 -3.38 -1.43
CA PHE A 116 11.85 -2.36 -2.47
C PHE A 116 11.09 -1.11 -2.04
N GLY A 117 9.96 -1.26 -1.35
CA GLY A 117 9.21 -0.13 -0.78
C GLY A 117 10.00 0.67 0.23
N LEU A 118 10.73 0.00 1.13
CA LEU A 118 11.60 0.66 2.09
C LEU A 118 12.72 1.44 1.39
N VAL A 119 13.41 0.80 0.42
CA VAL A 119 14.47 1.45 -0.38
C VAL A 119 13.91 2.67 -1.12
N TYR A 120 12.76 2.51 -1.78
CA TYR A 120 12.09 3.57 -2.51
C TYR A 120 11.78 4.79 -1.64
N SER A 121 11.26 4.57 -0.42
CA SER A 121 10.92 5.64 0.53
C SER A 121 12.15 6.27 1.16
N VAL A 122 13.08 5.46 1.69
CA VAL A 122 14.25 5.93 2.45
C VAL A 122 15.25 6.68 1.56
N TYR A 123 15.54 6.16 0.36
CA TYR A 123 16.43 6.82 -0.58
C TYR A 123 15.73 7.90 -1.43
N ARG A 124 14.45 8.18 -1.15
CA ARG A 124 13.66 9.23 -1.80
C ARG A 124 13.68 9.11 -3.34
N ILE A 125 13.66 7.87 -3.86
CA ILE A 125 13.67 7.56 -5.30
C ILE A 125 12.44 8.18 -6.00
N LYS A 126 11.35 8.36 -5.26
CA LYS A 126 10.11 9.06 -5.68
C LYS A 126 10.31 10.47 -6.23
N LYS A 127 11.46 11.11 -6.04
CA LYS A 127 11.75 12.45 -6.59
C LYS A 127 11.85 12.48 -8.12
N TYR A 128 12.14 11.33 -8.75
CA TYR A 128 12.21 11.24 -10.21
C TYR A 128 10.82 10.97 -10.79
N PHE A 129 10.28 11.94 -11.53
CA PHE A 129 8.91 11.95 -12.06
C PHE A 129 8.46 10.59 -12.66
N LEU A 130 9.18 10.09 -13.66
CA LEU A 130 8.77 8.86 -14.35
C LEU A 130 8.95 7.62 -13.47
N ILE A 131 10.02 7.57 -12.67
CA ILE A 131 10.34 6.41 -11.81
C ILE A 131 9.27 6.23 -10.75
N LYS A 132 8.81 7.34 -10.13
CA LYS A 132 7.71 7.35 -9.17
C LYS A 132 6.45 6.69 -9.74
N ASN A 133 6.05 7.11 -10.94
CA ASN A 133 4.81 6.69 -11.58
C ASN A 133 4.87 5.21 -12.03
N ILE A 134 6.00 4.78 -12.60
CA ILE A 134 6.26 3.38 -12.93
C ILE A 134 6.25 2.51 -11.66
N TYR A 135 6.94 2.95 -10.61
CA TYR A 135 7.00 2.21 -9.35
C TYR A 135 5.61 2.02 -8.74
N ILE A 136 4.82 3.09 -8.62
CA ILE A 136 3.46 3.02 -8.08
C ILE A 136 2.61 2.06 -8.92
N ALA A 137 2.63 2.20 -10.24
CA ALA A 137 1.90 1.33 -11.16
C ALA A 137 2.22 -0.15 -10.95
N ILE A 138 3.50 -0.49 -10.90
CA ILE A 138 3.96 -1.87 -10.69
C ILE A 138 3.49 -2.40 -9.34
N VAL A 139 3.66 -1.65 -8.25
CA VAL A 139 3.25 -2.08 -6.89
C VAL A 139 1.76 -2.38 -6.82
N TRP A 140 0.92 -1.55 -7.46
CA TRP A 140 -0.53 -1.83 -7.50
C TRP A 140 -0.88 -3.07 -8.31
N GLY A 141 -0.16 -3.37 -9.39
CA GLY A 141 -0.29 -4.65 -10.10
C GLY A 141 0.20 -5.84 -9.29
N MET A 142 1.30 -5.68 -8.55
CA MET A 142 1.88 -6.74 -7.73
C MET A 142 0.92 -7.27 -6.65
N ILE A 143 -0.07 -6.47 -6.21
CA ILE A 143 -1.18 -6.94 -5.37
C ILE A 143 -1.83 -8.20 -5.98
N ILE A 144 -2.12 -8.17 -7.28
CA ILE A 144 -2.80 -9.26 -7.99
C ILE A 144 -1.89 -10.48 -8.07
N ILE A 145 -0.61 -10.26 -8.38
CA ILE A 145 0.40 -11.32 -8.44
C ILE A 145 0.54 -12.00 -7.09
N PHE A 146 0.63 -11.22 -6.00
CA PHE A 146 0.70 -11.75 -4.65
C PHE A 146 -0.55 -12.57 -4.29
N VAL A 147 -1.75 -12.11 -4.65
CA VAL A 147 -3.00 -12.85 -4.47
C VAL A 147 -2.97 -14.22 -5.16
N GLY A 148 -2.48 -14.26 -6.40
CA GLY A 148 -2.31 -15.50 -7.17
C GLY A 148 -1.29 -16.44 -6.54
N LEU A 149 -0.13 -15.92 -6.15
CA LEU A 149 0.93 -16.72 -5.52
C LEU A 149 0.48 -17.31 -4.17
N TYR A 150 -0.19 -16.52 -3.32
CA TYR A 150 -0.69 -17.00 -2.03
C TYR A 150 -1.68 -18.16 -2.19
N ASN A 151 -2.54 -18.11 -3.22
CA ASN A 151 -3.51 -19.17 -3.52
C ASN A 151 -2.93 -20.28 -4.41
N SER A 152 -1.62 -20.27 -4.72
CA SER A 152 -0.98 -21.21 -5.65
C SER A 152 -1.66 -21.26 -7.04
N ALA A 153 -2.24 -20.13 -7.47
CA ALA A 153 -3.06 -20.00 -8.66
C ALA A 153 -2.50 -18.95 -9.63
N PHE A 154 -1.23 -19.12 -10.02
CA PHE A 154 -0.60 -18.23 -11.00
C PHE A 154 -1.02 -18.63 -12.42
N THR A 155 -1.92 -17.84 -13.02
CA THR A 155 -2.50 -18.12 -14.33
C THR A 155 -2.32 -16.94 -15.29
N MET A 156 -2.42 -17.19 -16.60
CA MET A 156 -2.33 -16.15 -17.61
C MET A 156 -3.39 -15.04 -17.44
N PRO A 157 -4.68 -15.33 -17.15
CA PRO A 157 -5.66 -14.30 -16.85
C PRO A 157 -5.28 -13.40 -15.67
N LEU A 158 -4.69 -13.98 -14.63
CA LEU A 158 -4.23 -13.23 -13.46
C LEU A 158 -3.06 -12.29 -13.80
N LEU A 159 -2.11 -12.75 -14.62
CA LEU A 159 -1.01 -11.91 -15.11
C LEU A 159 -1.54 -10.76 -15.97
N LEU A 160 -2.47 -11.03 -16.89
CA LEU A 160 -3.10 -9.98 -17.71
C LEU A 160 -3.86 -8.97 -16.85
N PHE A 161 -4.58 -9.43 -15.83
CA PHE A 161 -5.28 -8.53 -14.91
C PHE A 161 -4.30 -7.64 -14.14
N SER A 162 -3.18 -8.20 -13.67
CA SER A 162 -2.09 -7.42 -13.04
C SER A 162 -1.55 -6.33 -13.97
N LEU A 163 -1.32 -6.65 -15.25
CA LEU A 163 -0.83 -5.69 -16.24
C LEU A 163 -1.84 -4.58 -16.52
N ILE A 164 -3.14 -4.92 -16.62
CA ILE A 164 -4.22 -3.95 -16.81
C ILE A 164 -4.30 -2.99 -15.61
N ILE A 165 -4.31 -3.51 -14.38
CA ILE A 165 -4.33 -2.67 -13.18
C ILE A 165 -3.07 -1.79 -13.11
N SER A 166 -1.89 -2.35 -13.43
CA SER A 166 -0.66 -1.55 -13.49
C SER A 166 -0.78 -0.39 -14.48
N ALA A 167 -1.29 -0.65 -15.69
CA ALA A 167 -1.46 0.37 -16.72
C ALA A 167 -2.47 1.46 -16.29
N LEU A 168 -3.59 1.07 -15.66
CA LEU A 168 -4.57 2.02 -15.15
C LEU A 168 -3.98 2.91 -14.06
N PHE A 169 -3.20 2.36 -13.13
CA PHE A 169 -2.51 3.14 -12.11
C PHE A 169 -1.44 4.04 -12.72
N PHE A 170 -0.67 3.56 -13.70
CA PHE A 170 0.31 4.38 -14.41
C PHE A 170 -0.33 5.62 -15.02
N ILE A 171 -1.41 5.43 -15.80
CA ILE A 171 -2.16 6.53 -16.41
C ILE A 171 -2.69 7.49 -15.33
N ASN A 172 -3.29 6.96 -14.26
CA ASN A 172 -3.82 7.78 -13.17
C ASN A 172 -2.73 8.62 -12.48
N THR A 173 -1.56 8.03 -12.22
CA THR A 173 -0.44 8.75 -11.59
C THR A 173 0.12 9.84 -12.48
N ILE A 174 0.25 9.62 -13.80
CA ILE A 174 0.67 10.65 -14.75
C ILE A 174 -0.35 11.80 -14.79
N ILE A 175 -1.65 11.47 -14.91
CA ILE A 175 -2.70 12.50 -14.93
C ILE A 175 -2.69 13.31 -13.64
N SER A 176 -2.47 12.67 -12.49
CA SER A 176 -2.38 13.33 -11.20
C SER A 176 -1.18 14.27 -11.06
N ASP A 177 -0.08 14.03 -11.78
CA ASP A 177 1.07 14.92 -11.73
C ASP A 177 0.98 16.10 -12.71
N ILE A 178 0.15 15.98 -13.76
CA ILE A 178 -0.08 17.05 -14.76
C ILE A 178 -1.15 18.05 -14.29
N LYS A 179 -2.11 17.59 -13.48
CA LYS A 179 -3.21 18.41 -12.92
C LYS A 179 -2.76 19.22 -11.72
#